data_AF-A0A197SVI2-F1
#
_entry.id   AF-A0A197SVI2-F1
#
_cell.length_a   1.000
_cell.length_b   1.000
_cell.length_c   1.000
_cell.angle_alpha   90.00
_cell.angle_beta   90.00
_cell.angle_gamma   90.00
#
_symmetry.space_group_name_H-M   'P 1'
#
loop_
_entity.id
_entity.type
_entity.pdbx_description
1 polymer ?
#
loop_
_entity_poly.entity_id
_entity_poly.type
_entity_poly.pdbx_seq_one_letter_code
_entity_poly.pdbx_strand_id
1 'polypeptide(L)'
;METLPRETIVDVLENRLREDILTGRHPAGSYLPPERSLADGYGVTRTTLKHAFGRLVQAGLLETRHGVGTRVRDYARLGGADLLPMLVRHSPDWIGEIFEVRRGIGALIAERAAARRDDRAVTELRRLLDAVRESEGGDAVQLADAEVHRALARATGNRVYGLLTNTLFNAYLPVRAALVGPFTDPEAAYARLAPVVEAVAAGDGAAAHAAADAYLTATERIMLEGLV
;
A
#
# COMPACT_ATOMS: atom_id res chain seq x y z
N MET A 1 -3.46 28.32 5.38
CA MET A 1 -4.62 27.76 6.11
C MET A 1 -4.99 26.48 5.42
N GLU A 2 -4.48 25.35 5.90
CA GLU A 2 -4.81 24.04 5.33
C GLU A 2 -6.22 23.67 5.78
N THR A 3 -7.12 23.45 4.83
CA THR A 3 -8.50 23.06 5.13
C THR A 3 -8.49 21.58 5.51
N LEU A 4 -8.86 21.27 6.75
CA LEU A 4 -8.99 19.89 7.19
C LEU A 4 -10.07 19.19 6.32
N PRO A 5 -9.82 17.95 5.85
CA PRO A 5 -10.83 17.19 5.14
C PRO A 5 -12.00 16.94 6.10
N ARG A 6 -13.19 17.45 5.75
CA ARG A 6 -14.43 17.11 6.45
C ARG A 6 -14.88 15.74 5.95
N GLU A 7 -14.79 14.73 6.81
CA GLU A 7 -15.41 13.44 6.54
C GLU A 7 -16.92 13.65 6.33
N THR A 8 -17.41 13.27 5.15
CA THR A 8 -18.82 13.42 4.81
C THR A 8 -19.60 12.24 5.37
N ILE A 9 -20.92 12.41 5.55
CA ILE A 9 -21.80 11.29 5.92
C ILE A 9 -21.73 10.12 4.92
N VAL A 10 -21.38 10.39 3.66
CA VAL A 10 -21.12 9.36 2.64
C VAL A 10 -19.87 8.57 2.98
N ASP A 11 -18.78 9.23 3.38
CA ASP A 11 -17.52 8.59 3.76
C ASP A 11 -17.71 7.69 5.00
N VAL A 12 -18.40 8.20 6.03
CA VAL A 12 -18.72 7.43 7.24
C VAL A 12 -19.55 6.20 6.91
N LEU A 13 -20.61 6.35 6.10
CA LEU A 13 -21.49 5.25 5.72
C LEU A 13 -20.76 4.20 4.87
N GLU A 14 -19.94 4.64 3.93
CA GLU A 14 -19.11 3.75 3.11
C GLU A 14 -18.15 2.94 3.97
N ASN A 15 -17.44 3.59 4.89
CA ASN A 15 -16.53 2.94 5.84
C ASN A 15 -17.27 1.90 6.68
N ARG A 16 -18.47 2.22 7.18
CA ARG A 16 -19.28 1.32 8.00
C ARG A 16 -19.79 0.10 7.22
N LEU A 17 -20.38 0.32 6.05
CA LEU A 17 -20.86 -0.78 5.18
C LEU A 17 -19.73 -1.71 4.76
N ARG A 18 -18.57 -1.14 4.48
CA ARG A 18 -17.36 -1.88 4.15
C ARG A 18 -16.90 -2.76 5.31
N GLU A 19 -16.84 -2.21 6.51
CA GLU A 19 -16.52 -2.98 7.72
C GLU A 19 -17.51 -4.15 7.90
N ASP A 20 -18.79 -3.92 7.68
CA ASP A 20 -19.83 -4.95 7.76
C ASP A 20 -19.65 -6.07 6.71
N ILE A 21 -19.14 -5.73 5.52
CA ILE A 21 -18.80 -6.71 4.48
C ILE A 21 -17.54 -7.50 4.88
N LEU A 22 -16.48 -6.82 5.31
CA LEU A 22 -15.20 -7.43 5.64
C LEU A 22 -15.27 -8.33 6.89
N THR A 23 -16.11 -7.97 7.86
CA THR A 23 -16.36 -8.78 9.08
C THR A 23 -17.37 -9.91 8.84
N GLY A 24 -17.92 -10.03 7.64
CA GLY A 24 -18.89 -11.07 7.29
C GLY A 24 -20.31 -10.85 7.83
N ARG A 25 -20.62 -9.68 8.42
CA ARG A 25 -22.02 -9.29 8.76
C ARG A 25 -22.90 -9.31 7.50
N HIS A 26 -22.32 -8.95 6.36
CA HIS A 26 -22.90 -9.21 5.05
C HIS A 26 -22.00 -10.20 4.29
N PRO A 27 -22.34 -11.52 4.33
CA PRO A 27 -21.48 -12.56 3.77
C PRO A 27 -21.27 -12.40 2.26
N ALA A 28 -20.09 -12.78 1.78
CA ALA A 28 -19.81 -12.86 0.35
C ALA A 28 -20.88 -13.68 -0.39
N GLY A 29 -21.39 -13.15 -1.51
CA GLY A 29 -22.45 -13.76 -2.29
C GLY A 29 -23.87 -13.50 -1.80
N SER A 30 -24.07 -12.96 -0.58
CA SER A 30 -25.39 -12.62 -0.07
C SER A 30 -25.93 -11.33 -0.70
N TYR A 31 -27.25 -11.17 -0.69
CA TYR A 31 -27.90 -9.92 -1.05
C TYR A 31 -27.97 -9.00 0.17
N LEU A 32 -27.70 -7.71 -0.02
CA LEU A 32 -27.98 -6.69 0.97
C LEU A 32 -29.50 -6.46 1.08
N PRO A 33 -30.00 -6.04 2.25
CA PRO A 33 -31.37 -5.58 2.40
C PRO A 33 -31.74 -4.47 1.40
N PRO A 34 -33.05 -4.26 1.11
CA PRO A 34 -33.49 -3.20 0.22
C PRO A 34 -32.92 -1.83 0.62
N GLU A 35 -32.51 -1.02 -0.36
CA GLU A 35 -31.87 0.29 -0.14
C GLU A 35 -32.63 1.17 0.86
N ARG A 36 -33.97 1.13 0.82
CA ARG A 36 -34.81 1.92 1.74
C ARG A 36 -34.62 1.47 3.19
N SER A 37 -34.78 0.17 3.45
CA SER A 37 -34.60 -0.42 4.78
C SER A 37 -33.18 -0.23 5.30
N LEU A 38 -32.18 -0.34 4.42
CA LEU A 38 -30.80 -0.11 4.80
C LEU A 38 -30.53 1.35 5.15
N ALA A 39 -31.03 2.29 4.33
CA ALA A 39 -30.90 3.72 4.58
C ALA A 39 -31.56 4.13 5.90
N ASP A 40 -32.78 3.62 6.15
CA ASP A 40 -33.50 3.82 7.41
C ASP A 40 -32.71 3.26 8.60
N GLY A 41 -32.13 2.06 8.46
CA GLY A 41 -31.32 1.41 9.50
C GLY A 41 -30.03 2.15 9.86
N TYR A 42 -29.38 2.79 8.87
CA TYR A 42 -28.20 3.65 9.11
C TYR A 42 -28.57 5.11 9.43
N GLY A 43 -29.85 5.48 9.42
CA GLY A 43 -30.29 6.86 9.67
C GLY A 43 -29.86 7.87 8.60
N VAL A 44 -29.73 7.43 7.35
CA VAL A 44 -29.23 8.24 6.23
C VAL A 44 -30.26 8.35 5.10
N THR A 45 -30.07 9.31 4.19
CA THR A 45 -30.92 9.39 3.00
C THR A 45 -30.60 8.29 2.00
N ARG A 46 -31.57 7.90 1.17
CA ARG A 46 -31.34 6.96 0.05
C ARG A 46 -30.28 7.47 -0.93
N THR A 47 -30.19 8.79 -1.13
CA THR A 47 -29.17 9.39 -1.99
C THR A 47 -27.78 9.16 -1.41
N THR A 48 -27.59 9.42 -0.12
CA THR A 48 -26.34 9.13 0.61
C THR A 48 -25.95 7.66 0.47
N LEU A 49 -26.91 6.75 0.68
CA LEU A 49 -26.67 5.31 0.52
C LEU A 49 -26.21 4.94 -0.90
N LYS A 50 -26.85 5.49 -1.93
CA LYS A 50 -26.46 5.24 -3.32
C LYS A 50 -25.05 5.72 -3.65
N HIS A 51 -24.62 6.85 -3.09
CA HIS A 51 -23.24 7.31 -3.27
C HIS A 51 -22.24 6.36 -2.62
N ALA A 52 -22.50 5.90 -1.38
CA ALA A 52 -21.65 4.91 -0.71
C ALA A 52 -21.62 3.58 -1.49
N PHE A 53 -22.78 3.08 -1.95
CA PHE A 53 -22.86 1.88 -2.78
C PHE A 53 -22.06 2.03 -4.08
N GLY A 54 -22.15 3.17 -4.77
CA GLY A 54 -21.39 3.42 -5.99
C GLY A 54 -19.89 3.24 -5.79
N ARG A 55 -19.35 3.74 -4.68
CA ARG A 55 -17.94 3.56 -4.32
C ARG A 55 -17.59 2.13 -3.97
N LEU A 56 -18.45 1.43 -3.22
CA LEU A 56 -18.23 0.00 -2.91
C LEU A 56 -18.35 -0.91 -4.14
N VAL A 57 -19.16 -0.53 -5.13
CA VAL A 57 -19.22 -1.20 -6.44
C VAL A 57 -17.93 -0.96 -7.23
N GLN A 58 -17.43 0.29 -7.24
CA GLN A 58 -16.14 0.62 -7.87
C GLN A 58 -14.97 -0.12 -7.23
N ALA A 59 -14.96 -0.24 -5.89
CA ALA A 59 -13.99 -1.01 -5.13
C ALA A 59 -14.17 -2.54 -5.28
N GLY A 60 -15.17 -3.00 -6.04
CA GLY A 60 -15.39 -4.42 -6.29
C GLY A 60 -15.91 -5.21 -5.08
N LEU A 61 -16.38 -4.54 -4.02
CA LEU A 61 -17.01 -5.17 -2.85
C LEU A 61 -18.49 -5.45 -3.06
N LEU A 62 -19.16 -4.67 -3.92
CA LEU A 62 -20.58 -4.84 -4.24
C LEU A 62 -20.80 -5.01 -5.75
N GLU A 63 -21.92 -5.65 -6.10
CA GLU A 63 -22.44 -5.74 -7.46
C GLU A 63 -23.93 -5.40 -7.41
N THR A 64 -24.35 -4.34 -8.11
CA THR A 64 -25.77 -3.98 -8.22
C THR A 64 -26.33 -4.41 -9.56
N ARG A 65 -27.47 -5.12 -9.54
CA ARG A 65 -28.22 -5.50 -10.74
C ARG A 65 -29.64 -4.94 -10.68
N HIS A 66 -30.05 -4.25 -11.74
CA HIS A 66 -31.39 -3.66 -11.83
C HIS A 66 -32.47 -4.74 -11.70
N GLY A 67 -33.47 -4.49 -10.86
CA GLY A 67 -34.56 -5.44 -10.57
C GLY A 67 -34.21 -6.63 -9.67
N VAL A 68 -32.94 -6.85 -9.33
CA VAL A 68 -32.50 -7.99 -8.50
C VAL A 68 -32.00 -7.54 -7.13
N GLY A 69 -31.32 -6.40 -7.06
CA GLY A 69 -30.78 -5.84 -5.82
C GLY A 69 -29.25 -5.73 -5.86
N THR A 70 -28.67 -5.48 -4.68
CA THR A 70 -27.21 -5.36 -4.50
C THR A 70 -26.68 -6.59 -3.79
N ARG A 71 -25.67 -7.23 -4.38
CA ARG A 71 -25.03 -8.44 -3.87
C ARG A 71 -23.63 -8.10 -3.37
N VAL A 72 -23.23 -8.71 -2.27
CA VAL A 72 -21.84 -8.67 -1.78
C VAL A 72 -20.97 -9.53 -2.68
N ARG A 73 -19.88 -8.97 -3.18
CA ARG A 73 -18.92 -9.70 -3.99
C ARG A 73 -17.98 -10.49 -3.09
N ASP A 74 -17.59 -11.66 -3.58
CA ASP A 74 -16.50 -12.42 -2.99
C ASP A 74 -15.18 -11.72 -3.33
N TYR A 75 -14.70 -10.89 -2.41
CA TYR A 75 -13.47 -10.14 -2.58
C TYR A 75 -12.23 -11.04 -2.56
N ALA A 76 -12.28 -12.22 -1.93
CA ALA A 76 -11.18 -13.17 -1.96
C ALA A 76 -10.98 -13.73 -3.38
N ARG A 77 -12.07 -13.84 -4.16
CA ARG A 77 -12.01 -14.30 -5.56
C ARG A 77 -11.87 -13.18 -6.57
N LEU A 78 -12.50 -12.03 -6.34
CA LEU A 78 -12.69 -10.98 -7.34
C LEU A 78 -12.09 -9.62 -6.94
N GLY A 79 -11.62 -9.48 -5.71
CA GLY A 79 -11.02 -8.27 -5.19
C GLY A 79 -9.61 -8.07 -5.74
N GLY A 80 -9.26 -6.81 -5.97
CA GLY A 80 -7.90 -6.42 -6.31
C GLY A 80 -7.12 -5.96 -5.08
N ALA A 81 -5.82 -5.75 -5.27
CA ALA A 81 -4.93 -5.25 -4.23
C ALA A 81 -5.19 -3.77 -3.85
N ASP A 82 -6.08 -3.07 -4.58
CA ASP A 82 -6.63 -1.76 -4.20
C ASP A 82 -7.48 -1.80 -2.92
N LEU A 83 -7.89 -2.99 -2.47
CA LEU A 83 -8.52 -3.20 -1.17
C LEU A 83 -7.56 -3.10 0.01
N LEU A 84 -6.25 -3.33 -0.19
CA LEU A 84 -5.25 -3.42 0.88
C LEU A 84 -5.20 -2.20 1.82
N PRO A 85 -5.23 -0.93 1.35
CA PRO A 85 -5.24 0.23 2.25
C PRO A 85 -6.42 0.22 3.22
N MET A 86 -7.54 -0.39 2.82
CA MET A 86 -8.72 -0.51 3.65
C MET A 86 -8.60 -1.68 4.62
N LEU A 87 -8.05 -2.81 4.17
CA LEU A 87 -7.80 -3.99 5.01
C LEU A 87 -6.80 -3.68 6.12
N VAL A 88 -5.72 -2.94 5.84
CA VAL A 88 -4.74 -2.48 6.83
C VAL A 88 -5.37 -1.57 7.88
N ARG A 89 -6.31 -0.70 7.50
CA ARG A 89 -7.05 0.13 8.47
C ARG A 89 -7.98 -0.68 9.37
N HIS A 90 -8.44 -1.84 8.89
CA HIS A 90 -9.35 -2.70 9.65
C HIS A 90 -8.61 -3.61 10.62
N SER A 91 -7.52 -4.24 10.18
CA SER A 91 -6.63 -5.02 11.05
C SER A 91 -5.16 -4.79 10.68
N PRO A 92 -4.28 -4.52 11.67
CA PRO A 92 -2.85 -4.42 11.44
C PRO A 92 -2.21 -5.75 11.01
N ASP A 93 -2.88 -6.90 11.17
CA ASP A 93 -2.37 -8.22 10.76
C ASP A 93 -2.01 -8.26 9.28
N TRP A 94 -2.74 -7.52 8.45
CA TRP A 94 -2.47 -7.39 7.01
C TRP A 94 -1.10 -6.76 6.70
N ILE A 95 -0.53 -5.96 7.60
CA ILE A 95 0.77 -5.32 7.39
C ILE A 95 1.88 -6.37 7.27
N GLY A 96 1.84 -7.43 8.09
CA GLY A 96 2.80 -8.53 8.02
C GLY A 96 2.76 -9.24 6.67
N GLU A 97 1.55 -9.60 6.22
CA GLU A 97 1.34 -10.25 4.91
C GLU A 97 1.78 -9.35 3.73
N ILE A 98 1.54 -8.04 3.82
CA ILE A 98 1.99 -7.06 2.83
C ILE A 98 3.53 -6.98 2.80
N PHE A 99 4.18 -7.02 3.96
CA PHE A 99 5.64 -6.96 4.04
C PHE A 99 6.31 -8.24 3.53
N GLU A 100 5.72 -9.41 3.76
CA GLU A 100 6.16 -10.66 3.13
C GLU A 100 6.19 -10.54 1.60
N VAL A 101 5.11 -10.03 1.00
CA VAL A 101 5.03 -9.80 -0.46
C VAL A 101 6.01 -8.71 -0.90
N ARG A 102 6.14 -7.62 -0.13
CA ARG A 102 7.09 -6.52 -0.40
C ARG A 102 8.53 -7.04 -0.46
N ARG A 103 8.94 -7.94 0.43
CA ARG A 103 10.27 -8.57 0.40
C ARG A 103 10.54 -9.27 -0.92
N GLY A 104 9.66 -10.22 -1.28
CA GLY A 104 9.84 -11.03 -2.50
C GLY A 104 9.83 -10.19 -3.78
N ILE A 105 8.88 -9.27 -3.91
CA ILE A 105 8.78 -8.41 -5.09
C ILE A 105 9.94 -7.39 -5.12
N GLY A 106 10.31 -6.82 -3.97
CA GLY A 106 11.38 -5.83 -3.87
C GLY A 106 12.76 -6.40 -4.22
N ALA A 107 13.07 -7.61 -3.76
CA ALA A 107 14.30 -8.31 -4.12
C ALA A 107 14.37 -8.60 -5.63
N LEU A 108 13.26 -9.08 -6.22
CA LEU A 108 13.17 -9.29 -7.66
C LEU A 108 13.30 -7.98 -8.45
N ILE A 109 12.74 -6.87 -7.95
CA ILE A 109 12.89 -5.55 -8.57
C ILE A 109 14.36 -5.14 -8.62
N ALA A 110 15.10 -5.28 -7.51
CA ALA A 110 16.51 -4.93 -7.46
C ALA A 110 17.35 -5.78 -8.43
N GLU A 111 17.12 -7.10 -8.46
CA GLU A 111 17.74 -8.01 -9.43
C GLU A 111 17.51 -7.57 -10.88
N ARG A 112 16.25 -7.25 -11.24
CA ARG A 112 15.88 -6.84 -12.60
C ARG A 112 16.40 -5.46 -12.97
N ALA A 113 16.49 -4.54 -12.00
CA ALA A 113 17.10 -3.24 -12.19
C ALA A 113 18.61 -3.38 -12.46
N ALA A 114 19.31 -4.23 -11.71
CA ALA A 114 20.73 -4.52 -11.92
C ALA A 114 20.99 -5.18 -13.29
N ALA A 115 20.16 -6.17 -13.66
CA ALA A 115 20.29 -6.85 -14.96
C ALA A 115 20.03 -5.92 -16.16
N ARG A 116 19.34 -4.79 -15.95
CA ARG A 116 19.02 -3.77 -16.97
C ARG A 116 19.71 -2.44 -16.65
N ARG A 117 20.85 -2.51 -15.97
CA ARG A 117 21.59 -1.35 -15.47
C ARG A 117 21.77 -0.28 -16.55
N ASP A 118 21.37 0.93 -16.18
CA ASP A 118 21.44 2.14 -16.99
C ASP A 118 22.14 3.24 -16.19
N ASP A 119 23.09 3.95 -16.80
CA ASP A 119 23.89 4.97 -16.10
C ASP A 119 23.03 6.09 -15.52
N ARG A 120 22.00 6.53 -16.26
CA ARG A 120 21.08 7.58 -15.80
C ARG A 120 20.26 7.10 -14.61
N ALA A 121 19.77 5.86 -14.64
CA ALA A 121 19.09 5.26 -13.51
C ALA A 121 19.99 5.14 -12.27
N VAL A 122 21.27 4.78 -12.44
CA VAL A 122 22.25 4.71 -11.35
C VAL A 122 22.54 6.08 -10.74
N THR A 123 22.73 7.11 -11.57
CA THR A 123 22.88 8.50 -11.08
C THR A 123 21.67 8.93 -10.26
N GLU A 124 20.46 8.64 -10.74
CA GLU A 124 19.24 8.99 -10.02
C GLU A 124 19.09 8.21 -8.70
N LEU A 125 19.42 6.91 -8.68
CA LEU A 125 19.38 6.09 -7.48
C LEU A 125 20.33 6.61 -6.40
N ARG A 126 21.56 6.97 -6.77
CA ARG A 126 22.53 7.55 -5.82
C ARG A 126 22.07 8.90 -5.28
N ARG A 127 21.53 9.76 -6.15
CA ARG A 127 20.96 11.06 -5.73
C ARG A 127 19.79 10.89 -4.75
N LEU A 128 18.91 9.93 -5.00
CA LEU A 128 17.79 9.64 -4.10
C LEU A 128 18.26 9.01 -2.78
N LEU A 129 19.29 8.17 -2.82
CA LEU A 129 19.91 7.60 -1.63
C LEU A 129 20.56 8.70 -0.78
N ASP A 130 21.28 9.65 -1.38
CA ASP A 130 21.82 10.83 -0.68
C ASP A 130 20.71 11.66 -0.03
N ALA A 131 19.54 11.79 -0.69
CA ALA A 131 18.39 12.46 -0.09
C ALA A 131 17.85 11.75 1.17
N VAL A 132 18.06 10.42 1.32
CA VAL A 132 17.69 9.70 2.55
C VAL A 132 18.51 10.19 3.74
N ARG A 133 19.84 10.30 3.60
CA ARG A 133 20.71 10.79 4.68
C ARG A 133 20.55 12.28 4.97
N GLU A 134 20.14 13.05 3.96
CA GLU A 134 19.96 14.51 4.05
C GLU A 134 18.57 14.92 4.58
N SER A 135 17.64 13.97 4.70
CA SER A 135 16.29 14.22 5.20
C SER A 135 16.26 14.39 6.72
N GLU A 136 15.44 15.34 7.19
CA GLU A 136 15.25 15.61 8.61
C GLU A 136 13.93 15.02 9.13
N GLY A 137 14.03 14.16 10.15
CA GLY A 137 12.88 13.53 10.79
C GLY A 137 12.41 12.25 10.08
N GLY A 138 11.94 11.30 10.88
CA GLY A 138 11.70 9.94 10.38
C GLY A 138 10.63 9.82 9.29
N ASP A 139 9.61 10.69 9.27
CA ASP A 139 8.61 10.71 8.18
C ASP A 139 9.25 11.10 6.85
N ALA A 140 10.10 12.13 6.85
CA ALA A 140 10.80 12.58 5.64
C ALA A 140 11.79 11.53 5.13
N VAL A 141 12.56 10.92 6.04
CA VAL A 141 13.49 9.82 5.72
C VAL A 141 12.75 8.63 5.12
N GLN A 142 11.60 8.24 5.69
CA GLN A 142 10.78 7.14 5.16
C GLN A 142 10.21 7.43 3.77
N LEU A 143 9.81 8.68 3.51
CA LEU A 143 9.32 9.10 2.20
C LEU A 143 10.46 9.15 1.16
N ALA A 144 11.64 9.60 1.53
CA ALA A 144 12.83 9.58 0.67
C ALA A 144 13.25 8.13 0.32
N ASP A 145 13.23 7.22 1.30
CA ASP A 145 13.46 5.79 1.11
C ASP A 145 12.46 5.17 0.12
N ALA A 146 11.17 5.50 0.25
CA ALA A 146 10.14 5.07 -0.68
C ALA A 146 10.42 5.54 -2.12
N GLU A 147 10.98 6.74 -2.32
CA GLU A 147 11.37 7.21 -3.66
C GLU A 147 12.52 6.41 -4.27
N VAL A 148 13.49 5.96 -3.47
CA VAL A 148 14.54 5.03 -3.95
C VAL A 148 13.91 3.75 -4.48
N HIS A 149 12.96 3.16 -3.75
CA HIS A 149 12.25 1.95 -4.21
C HIS A 149 11.41 2.19 -5.48
N ARG A 150 10.75 3.34 -5.61
CA ARG A 150 10.07 3.70 -6.87
C ARG A 150 11.06 3.83 -8.01
N ALA A 151 12.25 4.39 -7.77
CA ALA A 151 13.31 4.49 -8.77
C ALA A 151 13.85 3.11 -9.17
N LEU A 152 14.06 2.19 -8.23
CA LEU A 152 14.43 0.80 -8.51
C LEU A 152 13.38 0.12 -9.42
N ALA A 153 12.09 0.29 -9.11
CA ALA A 153 11.01 -0.25 -9.93
C ALA A 153 11.02 0.33 -11.36
N ARG A 154 11.28 1.64 -11.51
CA ARG A 154 11.44 2.29 -12.83
C ARG A 154 12.67 1.77 -13.58
N ALA A 155 13.79 1.56 -12.89
CA ALA A 155 15.04 1.07 -13.48
C ALA A 155 14.91 -0.34 -14.06
N THR A 156 13.92 -1.12 -13.64
CA THR A 156 13.59 -2.38 -14.31
C THR A 156 13.12 -2.20 -15.76
N GLY A 157 12.67 -1.01 -16.18
CA GLY A 157 12.07 -0.79 -17.50
C GLY A 157 10.72 -1.49 -17.73
N ASN A 158 10.18 -2.22 -16.74
CA ASN A 158 8.86 -2.83 -16.81
C ASN A 158 7.89 -2.07 -15.90
N ARG A 159 6.93 -1.39 -16.54
CA ARG A 159 5.92 -0.53 -15.90
C ARG A 159 5.08 -1.25 -14.85
N VAL A 160 4.91 -2.57 -14.95
CA VAL A 160 4.13 -3.36 -14.00
C VAL A 160 4.79 -3.38 -12.62
N TYR A 161 6.12 -3.42 -12.52
CA TYR A 161 6.79 -3.33 -11.22
C TYR A 161 6.48 -2.02 -10.51
N GLY A 162 6.45 -0.89 -11.24
CA GLY A 162 6.05 0.40 -10.68
C GLY A 162 4.60 0.39 -10.16
N LEU A 163 3.68 -0.25 -10.89
CA LEU A 163 2.29 -0.40 -10.43
C LEU A 163 2.21 -1.24 -9.15
N LEU A 164 2.91 -2.37 -9.09
CA LEU A 164 2.94 -3.23 -7.89
C LEU A 164 3.56 -2.50 -6.69
N THR A 165 4.67 -1.78 -6.87
CA THR A 165 5.29 -0.95 -5.82
C THR A 165 4.30 0.10 -5.31
N ASN A 166 3.58 0.79 -6.20
CA ASN A 166 2.58 1.78 -5.81
C ASN A 166 1.41 1.14 -5.05
N THR A 167 0.94 -0.03 -5.47
CA THR A 167 -0.10 -0.78 -4.78
C THR A 167 0.29 -1.11 -3.34
N LEU A 168 1.50 -1.65 -3.13
CA LEU A 168 2.00 -1.97 -1.78
C LEU A 168 2.18 -0.71 -0.93
N PHE A 169 2.75 0.36 -1.50
CA PHE A 169 2.92 1.63 -0.80
C PHE A 169 1.59 2.29 -0.42
N ASN A 170 0.60 2.26 -1.31
CA ASN A 170 -0.73 2.77 -0.99
C ASN A 170 -1.37 2.01 0.18
N ALA A 171 -1.01 0.74 0.39
CA ALA A 171 -1.56 -0.07 1.47
C ALA A 171 -1.09 0.40 2.85
N TYR A 172 0.20 0.70 3.03
CA TYR A 172 0.75 0.99 4.36
C TYR A 172 1.29 2.42 4.57
N LEU A 173 1.59 3.19 3.52
CA LEU A 173 2.03 4.58 3.69
C LEU A 173 1.02 5.50 4.42
N PRO A 174 -0.31 5.28 4.34
CA PRO A 174 -1.26 6.03 5.15
C PRO A 174 -1.08 5.83 6.66
N VAL A 175 -0.50 4.71 7.08
CA VAL A 175 -0.22 4.39 8.50
C VAL A 175 1.27 4.47 8.85
N ARG A 176 2.09 5.08 7.97
CA ARG A 176 3.55 5.10 8.08
C ARG A 176 4.10 5.72 9.36
N ALA A 177 3.35 6.61 10.02
CA ALA A 177 3.74 7.20 11.30
C ALA A 177 4.01 6.13 12.38
N ALA A 178 3.29 5.01 12.34
CA ALA A 178 3.50 3.87 13.23
C ALA A 178 4.65 2.94 12.78
N LEU A 179 5.20 3.16 11.58
CA LEU A 179 6.22 2.33 10.93
C LEU A 179 7.56 3.09 10.80
N VAL A 180 7.76 4.15 11.59
CA VAL A 180 8.88 5.08 11.46
C VAL A 180 10.20 4.55 12.05
N GLY A 181 10.15 3.46 12.82
CA GLY A 181 11.30 2.91 13.57
C GLY A 181 12.62 2.83 12.77
N PRO A 182 12.65 2.25 11.55
CA PRO A 182 13.86 2.17 10.74
C PRO A 182 14.29 3.50 10.10
N PHE A 183 13.64 4.62 10.38
CA PHE A 183 13.92 5.90 9.72
C PHE A 183 14.20 7.03 10.71
N THR A 184 14.25 6.73 12.01
CA THR A 184 14.55 7.72 13.07
C THR A 184 15.97 8.27 12.98
N ASP A 185 16.91 7.48 12.47
CA ASP A 185 18.29 7.87 12.17
C ASP A 185 18.51 7.83 10.64
N PRO A 186 18.67 8.99 9.97
CA PRO A 186 18.92 9.08 8.54
C PRO A 186 20.18 8.32 8.08
N GLU A 187 21.25 8.35 8.88
CA GLU A 187 22.52 7.71 8.53
C GLU A 187 22.39 6.19 8.60
N ALA A 188 21.70 5.68 9.62
CA ALA A 188 21.39 4.25 9.71
C ALA A 188 20.45 3.79 8.59
N ALA A 189 19.50 4.63 8.16
CA ALA A 189 18.59 4.32 7.04
C ALA A 189 19.35 4.26 5.72
N TYR A 190 20.21 5.26 5.46
CA TYR A 190 21.13 5.27 4.33
C TYR A 190 22.02 4.02 4.32
N ALA A 191 22.69 3.72 5.43
CA ALA A 191 23.64 2.61 5.53
C ALA A 191 22.99 1.25 5.26
N ARG A 192 21.72 1.08 5.65
CA ARG A 192 20.94 -0.13 5.34
C ARG A 192 20.61 -0.24 3.85
N LEU A 193 20.26 0.85 3.18
CA LEU A 193 19.79 0.85 1.79
C LEU A 193 20.94 0.92 0.76
N ALA A 194 22.07 1.52 1.11
CA ALA A 194 23.21 1.72 0.22
C ALA A 194 23.71 0.44 -0.49
N PRO A 195 23.81 -0.74 0.17
CA PRO A 195 24.23 -1.96 -0.50
C PRO A 195 23.33 -2.36 -1.68
N VAL A 196 22.02 -2.05 -1.61
CA VAL A 196 21.08 -2.33 -2.70
C VAL A 196 21.40 -1.47 -3.92
N VAL A 197 21.60 -0.17 -3.71
CA VAL A 197 21.91 0.79 -4.78
C VAL A 197 23.26 0.46 -5.42
N GLU A 198 24.27 0.14 -4.63
CA GLU A 198 25.61 -0.18 -5.15
C GLU A 198 25.65 -1.51 -5.90
N ALA A 199 24.92 -2.53 -5.47
CA ALA A 199 24.80 -3.78 -6.22
C ALA A 199 24.09 -3.56 -7.58
N VAL A 200 23.05 -2.73 -7.61
CA VAL A 200 22.39 -2.33 -8.87
C VAL A 200 23.34 -1.52 -9.75
N ALA A 201 24.13 -0.60 -9.18
CA ALA A 201 25.11 0.18 -9.90
C ALA A 201 26.21 -0.67 -10.55
N ALA A 202 26.62 -1.73 -9.87
CA ALA A 202 27.57 -2.73 -10.36
C ALA A 202 26.99 -3.67 -11.43
N GLY A 203 25.66 -3.69 -11.61
CA GLY A 203 24.97 -4.58 -12.55
C GLY A 203 24.93 -6.04 -12.09
N ASP A 204 25.20 -6.33 -10.81
CA ASP A 204 25.19 -7.67 -10.25
C ASP A 204 23.78 -8.01 -9.73
N GLY A 205 23.02 -8.75 -10.55
CA GLY A 205 21.65 -9.14 -10.22
C GLY A 205 21.54 -9.99 -8.96
N ALA A 206 22.47 -10.92 -8.74
CA ALA A 206 22.43 -11.81 -7.58
C ALA A 206 22.75 -11.04 -6.29
N ALA A 207 23.77 -10.19 -6.33
CA ALA A 207 24.10 -9.31 -5.21
C ALA A 207 22.96 -8.31 -4.92
N ALA A 208 22.33 -7.76 -5.95
CA ALA A 208 21.20 -6.83 -5.79
C ALA A 208 19.98 -7.50 -5.15
N HIS A 209 19.67 -8.73 -5.55
CA HIS A 209 18.63 -9.54 -4.93
C HIS A 209 18.91 -9.75 -3.43
N ALA A 210 20.11 -10.25 -3.10
CA ALA A 210 20.49 -10.57 -1.74
C ALA A 210 20.52 -9.31 -0.84
N ALA A 211 21.06 -8.20 -1.34
CA ALA A 211 21.09 -6.93 -0.62
C ALA A 211 19.68 -6.41 -0.34
N ALA A 212 18.78 -6.48 -1.33
CA ALA A 212 17.40 -6.03 -1.17
C ALA A 212 16.60 -6.90 -0.21
N ASP A 213 16.74 -8.23 -0.27
CA ASP A 213 16.09 -9.14 0.70
C ASP A 213 16.57 -8.87 2.13
N ALA A 214 17.90 -8.68 2.32
CA ALA A 214 18.46 -8.32 3.62
C ALA A 214 17.93 -6.97 4.14
N TYR A 215 17.92 -5.93 3.30
CA TYR A 215 17.37 -4.62 3.64
C TYR A 215 15.88 -4.71 4.01
N LEU A 216 15.07 -5.38 3.19
CA LEU A 216 13.62 -5.48 3.41
C LEU A 216 13.30 -6.32 4.65
N THR A 217 14.02 -7.41 4.91
CA THR A 217 13.89 -8.21 6.14
C THR A 217 14.23 -7.40 7.38
N ALA A 218 15.34 -6.67 7.36
CA ALA A 218 15.76 -5.86 8.50
C ALA A 218 14.78 -4.72 8.79
N THR A 219 14.30 -4.04 7.75
CA THR A 219 13.35 -2.93 7.89
C THR A 219 11.96 -3.40 8.29
N GLU A 220 11.46 -4.50 7.73
CA GLU A 220 10.22 -5.17 8.14
C GLU A 220 10.22 -5.45 9.65
N ARG A 221 11.26 -6.11 10.16
CA ARG A 221 11.38 -6.43 11.59
C ARG A 221 11.27 -5.17 12.46
N ILE A 222 12.03 -4.12 12.15
CA ILE A 222 12.06 -2.88 12.94
C ILE A 222 10.72 -2.12 12.82
N MET A 223 10.08 -2.15 11.64
CA MET A 223 8.74 -1.55 11.46
C MET A 223 7.70 -2.24 12.32
N LEU A 224 7.70 -3.58 12.34
CA LEU A 224 6.72 -4.37 13.09
C LEU A 224 6.95 -4.31 14.60
N GLU A 225 8.20 -4.18 15.06
CA GLU A 225 8.53 -3.90 16.47
C GLU A 225 7.88 -2.61 16.98
N GLY A 226 7.64 -1.63 16.10
CA GLY A 226 6.95 -0.37 16.44
C GLY A 226 5.43 -0.46 16.51
N LEU A 227 4.83 -1.58 16.10
CA LEU A 227 3.38 -1.81 16.16
C LEU A 227 2.91 -2.48 17.47
N VAL A 228 3.85 -2.97 18.30
CA VAL A 228 3.63 -3.61 19.60
C VAL A 228 3.78 -2.60 20.73
#